data_AF-A0A848ITX2-F1
#
_entry.id   AF-A0A848ITX2-F1
#
_cell.length_a   1.000
_cell.length_b   1.000
_cell.length_c   1.000
_cell.angle_alpha   90.00
_cell.angle_beta   90.00
_cell.angle_gamma   90.00
#
_symmetry.space_group_name_H-M   'P 1'
#
loop_
_entity.id
_entity.type
_entity.pdbx_description
1 polymer ?
#
loop_
_entity_poly.entity_id
_entity_poly.type
_entity_poly.pdbx_seq_one_letter_code
_entity_poly.pdbx_strand_id
1 'polypeptide(L)'
;MNSLELVSDLEANIQHQIKKIDYLYRQRQITNRQYSSEYLHPKKAIDEGNAILNQAYSDALLNSMASLIDYYCICCTLKIGIPVEKIRKIQYRPLATKFLIENSSLEKSEKATATIETLKNVFNGKYPELAAAGGHGYWMGFLGEAISRTLNEYGALGRSQFEPIYHASEARLQIDPKVEKYYHYMRPLFCNIANRSGVRNNIYIDINNFLKHNAVPYLSTHRESFEDEHRIFSYFEIKHTHRDFLKDGILKDVVKTSFKELKTDLEAKHASGKYGAYLCGLEKAWGLGPVLDIDFVNGYISPDKNTLYFFVDTVLLAKTESATLIDAHGSLLQSLQALARDIDRGLKLEF
;
A
#
# COMPACT_ATOMS: atom_id res chain seq x y z
N MET A 1 -25.13 -22.79 5.02
CA MET A 1 -23.81 -22.88 4.36
C MET A 1 -22.79 -23.17 5.43
N ASN A 2 -22.00 -24.24 5.26
CA ASN A 2 -20.92 -24.54 6.19
C ASN A 2 -19.78 -23.53 5.95
N SER A 3 -19.07 -23.10 7.00
CA SER A 3 -17.97 -22.13 6.86
C SER A 3 -16.86 -22.64 5.94
N LEU A 4 -16.65 -23.95 5.91
CA LEU A 4 -15.65 -24.62 5.05
C LEU A 4 -15.99 -24.52 3.55
N GLU A 5 -17.25 -24.70 3.17
CA GLU A 5 -17.70 -24.55 1.78
C GLU A 5 -17.47 -23.12 1.29
N LEU A 6 -17.85 -22.14 2.11
CA LEU A 6 -17.64 -20.72 1.79
C LEU A 6 -16.16 -20.33 1.68
N VAL A 7 -15.30 -20.89 2.53
CA VAL A 7 -13.85 -20.68 2.43
C VAL A 7 -13.33 -21.23 1.10
N SER A 8 -13.75 -22.44 0.71
CA SER A 8 -13.34 -23.04 -0.57
C SER A 8 -13.81 -22.23 -1.78
N ASP A 9 -15.06 -21.74 -1.75
CA ASP A 9 -15.61 -20.87 -2.79
C ASP A 9 -14.82 -19.55 -2.90
N LEU A 10 -14.45 -18.94 -1.77
CA LEU A 10 -13.64 -17.72 -1.75
C LEU A 10 -12.22 -17.97 -2.27
N GLU A 11 -11.59 -19.10 -1.93
CA GLU A 11 -10.30 -19.47 -2.48
C GLU A 11 -10.37 -19.64 -4.01
N ALA A 12 -11.42 -20.30 -4.52
CA ALA A 12 -11.65 -20.42 -5.96
C ALA A 12 -11.85 -19.03 -6.61
N ASN A 13 -12.60 -18.14 -5.98
CA ASN A 13 -12.80 -16.77 -6.44
C ASN A 13 -11.49 -15.96 -6.45
N ILE A 14 -10.65 -16.09 -5.43
CA ILE A 14 -9.33 -15.47 -5.36
C ILE A 14 -8.46 -15.95 -6.54
N GLN A 15 -8.39 -17.25 -6.77
CA GLN A 15 -7.63 -17.82 -7.90
C GLN A 15 -8.17 -17.37 -9.25
N HIS A 16 -9.49 -17.25 -9.39
CA HIS A 16 -10.11 -16.67 -10.59
C HIS A 16 -9.71 -15.20 -10.77
N GLN A 17 -9.73 -14.37 -9.72
CA GLN A 17 -9.32 -12.97 -9.80
C GLN A 17 -7.85 -12.81 -10.18
N ILE A 18 -6.95 -13.64 -9.67
CA ILE A 18 -5.54 -13.63 -10.07
C ILE A 18 -5.41 -13.89 -11.58
N LYS A 19 -6.08 -14.93 -12.10
CA LYS A 19 -6.09 -15.23 -13.55
C LYS A 19 -6.68 -14.08 -14.38
N LYS A 20 -7.75 -13.44 -13.88
CA LYS A 20 -8.37 -12.29 -14.53
C LYS A 20 -7.41 -11.10 -14.60
N ILE A 21 -6.70 -10.79 -13.51
CA ILE A 21 -5.69 -9.73 -13.47
C ILE A 21 -4.60 -10.00 -14.50
N ASP A 22 -4.07 -11.22 -14.57
CA ASP A 22 -3.04 -11.60 -15.56
C ASP A 22 -3.54 -11.43 -16.99
N TYR A 23 -4.78 -11.85 -17.28
CA TYR A 23 -5.38 -11.68 -18.60
C TYR A 23 -5.54 -10.21 -18.97
N LEU A 24 -6.14 -9.40 -18.09
CA LEU A 24 -6.34 -7.97 -18.30
C LEU A 24 -5.00 -7.24 -18.50
N TYR A 25 -3.96 -7.63 -17.76
CA TYR A 25 -2.65 -7.03 -17.89
C TYR A 25 -2.02 -7.33 -19.25
N ARG A 26 -2.13 -8.57 -19.75
CA ARG A 26 -1.67 -8.94 -21.10
C ARG A 26 -2.40 -8.16 -22.19
N GLN A 27 -3.73 -8.03 -22.09
CA GLN A 27 -4.50 -7.25 -23.06
C GLN A 27 -4.08 -5.77 -23.04
N ARG A 28 -3.94 -5.20 -21.84
CA ARG A 28 -3.42 -3.85 -21.66
C ARG A 28 -2.03 -3.67 -22.26
N GLN A 29 -1.13 -4.64 -22.12
CA GLN A 29 0.21 -4.54 -22.71
C GLN A 29 0.16 -4.44 -24.24
N ILE A 30 -0.77 -5.14 -24.89
CA ILE A 30 -0.95 -5.07 -26.35
C ILE A 30 -1.40 -3.66 -26.73
N THR A 31 -2.48 -3.15 -26.11
CA THR A 31 -3.02 -1.81 -26.40
C THR A 31 -2.01 -0.71 -26.06
N ASN A 32 -1.29 -0.84 -24.95
CA ASN A 32 -0.29 0.15 -24.52
C ASN A 32 0.93 0.19 -25.45
N ARG A 33 1.39 -0.96 -25.98
CA ARG A 33 2.48 -0.97 -26.97
C ARG A 33 2.09 -0.26 -28.25
N GLN A 34 0.87 -0.50 -28.74
CA GLN A 34 0.35 0.22 -29.89
C GLN A 34 0.25 1.72 -29.61
N TYR A 35 -0.34 2.09 -28.46
CA TYR A 35 -0.50 3.49 -28.05
C TYR A 35 0.85 4.23 -27.94
N SER A 36 1.83 3.62 -27.29
CA SER A 36 3.20 4.16 -27.19
C SER A 36 3.89 4.26 -28.54
N SER A 37 3.66 3.31 -29.45
CA SER A 37 4.20 3.36 -30.81
C SER A 37 3.60 4.52 -31.61
N GLU A 38 2.29 4.74 -31.52
CA GLU A 38 1.62 5.88 -32.15
C GLU A 38 2.12 7.21 -31.61
N TYR A 39 2.31 7.32 -30.29
CA TYR A 39 2.85 8.51 -29.64
C TYR A 39 4.28 8.87 -30.10
N LEU A 40 5.09 7.87 -30.48
CA LEU A 40 6.42 8.10 -31.07
C LEU A 40 6.40 8.62 -32.51
N HIS A 41 5.29 8.46 -33.22
CA HIS A 41 5.17 8.79 -34.65
C HIS A 41 4.18 9.94 -34.83
N PRO A 42 4.58 11.22 -34.65
CA PRO A 42 3.68 12.37 -34.65
C PRO A 42 2.93 12.62 -35.97
N LYS A 43 3.24 11.89 -37.03
CA LYS A 43 2.53 11.92 -38.32
C LYS A 43 1.35 10.95 -38.40
N LYS A 44 1.19 10.04 -37.44
CA LYS A 44 0.03 9.15 -37.32
C LYS A 44 -0.98 9.78 -36.37
N ALA A 45 -2.25 9.76 -36.76
CA ALA A 45 -3.33 10.04 -35.82
C ALA A 45 -3.33 8.96 -34.73
N ILE A 46 -3.52 9.38 -33.48
CA ILE A 46 -3.70 8.45 -32.35
C ILE A 46 -5.01 7.71 -32.56
N ASP A 47 -4.99 6.38 -32.42
CA ASP A 47 -6.21 5.58 -32.42
C ASP A 47 -6.96 5.80 -31.10
N GLU A 48 -7.98 6.66 -31.14
CA GLU A 48 -8.83 6.97 -29.98
C GLU A 48 -9.49 5.72 -29.40
N GLY A 49 -9.85 4.74 -30.24
CA GLY A 49 -10.44 3.48 -29.79
C GLY A 49 -9.45 2.66 -28.98
N ASN A 50 -8.20 2.56 -29.44
CA ASN A 50 -7.12 1.91 -28.69
C ASN A 50 -6.81 2.65 -27.37
N ALA A 51 -6.83 3.99 -27.37
CA ALA A 51 -6.62 4.78 -26.15
C ALA A 51 -7.72 4.52 -25.10
N ILE A 52 -8.99 4.50 -25.52
CA ILE A 52 -10.14 4.17 -24.66
C ILE A 52 -10.01 2.75 -24.11
N LEU A 53 -9.65 1.78 -24.95
CA LEU A 53 -9.44 0.39 -24.50
C LEU A 53 -8.30 0.28 -23.50
N ASN A 54 -7.19 0.99 -23.70
CA ASN A 54 -6.06 0.99 -22.78
C ASN A 54 -6.46 1.51 -21.39
N GLN A 55 -7.25 2.59 -21.35
CA GLN A 55 -7.82 3.13 -20.11
C GLN A 55 -8.79 2.13 -19.47
N ALA A 56 -9.72 1.55 -20.23
CA ALA A 56 -10.69 0.58 -19.73
C ALA A 56 -10.00 -0.65 -19.12
N TYR A 57 -8.92 -1.15 -19.73
CA TYR A 57 -8.14 -2.24 -19.15
C TYR A 57 -7.41 -1.82 -17.87
N SER A 58 -6.86 -0.61 -17.79
CA SER A 58 -6.30 -0.07 -16.55
C SER A 58 -7.32 0.00 -15.41
N ASP A 59 -8.51 0.53 -15.69
CA ASP A 59 -9.58 0.66 -14.71
C ASP A 59 -10.05 -0.73 -14.23
N ALA A 60 -10.19 -1.67 -15.16
CA ALA A 60 -10.55 -3.05 -14.86
C ALA A 60 -9.47 -3.76 -14.02
N LEU A 61 -8.19 -3.47 -14.27
CA LEU A 61 -7.07 -4.01 -13.49
C LEU A 61 -7.11 -3.52 -12.05
N LEU A 62 -7.22 -2.20 -11.84
CA LEU A 62 -7.27 -1.60 -10.51
C LEU A 62 -8.49 -2.07 -9.72
N ASN A 63 -9.65 -2.20 -10.37
CA ASN A 63 -10.84 -2.76 -9.74
C ASN A 63 -10.71 -4.24 -9.40
N SER A 64 -10.07 -5.03 -10.28
CA SER A 64 -9.83 -6.46 -10.02
C SER A 64 -8.83 -6.66 -8.89
N MET A 65 -7.81 -5.80 -8.78
CA MET A 65 -6.88 -5.76 -7.65
C MET A 65 -7.61 -5.45 -6.33
N ALA A 66 -8.46 -4.42 -6.31
CA ALA A 66 -9.23 -4.10 -5.11
C ALA A 66 -10.16 -5.26 -4.69
N SER A 67 -10.84 -5.88 -5.67
CA SER A 67 -11.72 -7.03 -5.42
C SER A 67 -10.95 -8.26 -4.90
N LEU A 68 -9.76 -8.52 -5.43
CA LEU A 68 -8.87 -9.58 -4.97
C LEU A 68 -8.51 -9.40 -3.48
N ILE A 69 -8.15 -8.17 -3.09
CA ILE A 69 -7.83 -7.85 -1.69
C ILE A 69 -9.06 -8.03 -0.81
N ASP A 70 -10.23 -7.56 -1.24
CA ASP A 70 -11.47 -7.72 -0.48
C ASP A 70 -11.78 -9.21 -0.27
N TYR A 71 -11.79 -10.04 -1.33
CA TYR A 71 -11.99 -11.49 -1.22
C TYR A 71 -10.98 -12.18 -0.32
N TYR A 72 -9.71 -11.79 -0.41
CA TYR A 72 -8.68 -12.29 0.49
C TYR A 72 -8.98 -11.95 1.96
N CYS A 73 -9.37 -10.71 2.25
CA CYS A 73 -9.76 -10.30 3.59
C CYS A 73 -10.97 -11.08 4.11
N ILE A 74 -11.98 -11.37 3.26
CA ILE A 74 -13.13 -12.23 3.63
C ILE A 74 -12.63 -13.62 4.00
N CYS A 75 -11.81 -14.23 3.15
CA CYS A 75 -11.29 -15.58 3.36
C CYS A 75 -10.49 -15.67 4.66
N CYS A 76 -9.59 -14.72 4.93
CA CYS A 76 -8.84 -14.65 6.18
C CYS A 76 -9.75 -14.52 7.40
N THR A 77 -10.78 -13.67 7.32
CA THR A 77 -11.77 -13.47 8.40
C THR A 77 -12.48 -14.79 8.74
N LEU A 78 -12.87 -15.57 7.74
CA LEU A 78 -13.47 -16.89 7.93
C LEU A 78 -12.49 -17.92 8.50
N LYS A 79 -11.24 -17.94 8.02
CA LYS A 79 -10.17 -18.83 8.52
C LYS A 79 -9.78 -18.54 9.98
N ILE A 80 -9.98 -17.31 10.45
CA ILE A 80 -9.84 -16.93 11.86
C ILE A 80 -10.98 -17.51 12.72
N GLY A 81 -12.07 -17.99 12.11
CA GLY A 81 -13.23 -18.58 12.77
C GLY A 81 -14.33 -17.57 13.09
N ILE A 82 -14.43 -16.50 12.30
CA ILE A 82 -15.46 -15.47 12.49
C ILE A 82 -16.76 -15.93 11.81
N PRO A 83 -17.89 -15.98 12.54
CA PRO A 83 -19.17 -16.39 11.95
C PRO A 83 -19.62 -15.43 10.85
N VAL A 84 -20.14 -15.97 9.74
CA VAL A 84 -20.51 -15.22 8.53
C VAL A 84 -21.45 -14.05 8.86
N GLU A 85 -22.44 -14.27 9.72
CA GLU A 85 -23.44 -13.30 10.15
C GLU A 85 -22.86 -12.11 10.94
N LYS A 86 -21.65 -12.25 11.50
CA LYS A 86 -20.95 -11.17 12.20
C LYS A 86 -20.07 -10.34 11.27
N ILE A 87 -19.81 -10.82 10.06
CA ILE A 87 -18.96 -10.12 9.11
C ILE A 87 -19.76 -9.01 8.41
N ARG A 88 -19.80 -7.83 9.04
CA ARG A 88 -20.60 -6.68 8.55
C ARG A 88 -19.84 -5.69 7.68
N LYS A 89 -18.51 -5.71 7.73
CA LYS A 89 -17.65 -4.79 6.98
C LYS A 89 -16.34 -5.47 6.66
N ILE A 90 -16.09 -5.70 5.38
CA ILE A 90 -14.83 -6.26 4.87
C ILE A 90 -14.34 -5.32 3.80
N GLN A 91 -13.64 -4.30 4.25
CA GLN A 91 -12.89 -3.42 3.37
C GLN A 91 -11.47 -3.43 3.89
N TYR A 92 -10.52 -3.50 2.97
CA TYR A 92 -9.13 -3.28 3.32
C TYR A 92 -8.98 -1.98 4.13
N ARG A 93 -8.45 -2.11 5.35
CA ARG A 93 -8.01 -0.98 6.17
C ARG A 93 -6.51 -1.12 6.40
N PRO A 94 -5.69 -0.20 5.89
CA PRO A 94 -4.27 -0.23 6.19
C PRO A 94 -4.09 0.01 7.71
N LEU A 95 -3.27 -0.83 8.37
CA LEU A 95 -2.80 -0.58 9.73
C LEU A 95 -1.73 0.53 9.72
N ALA A 96 -2.10 1.72 9.26
CA ALA A 96 -1.25 2.90 9.18
C ALA A 96 -1.16 3.63 10.54
N THR A 97 -0.17 4.50 10.70
CA THR A 97 0.09 5.22 11.96
C THR A 97 -1.15 5.91 12.54
N LYS A 98 -1.95 6.60 11.71
CA LYS A 98 -3.23 7.21 12.15
C LYS A 98 -4.18 6.17 12.77
N PHE A 99 -4.36 5.04 12.10
CA PHE A 99 -5.21 3.95 12.59
C PHE A 99 -4.68 3.36 13.90
N LEU A 100 -3.36 3.19 14.03
CA LEU A 100 -2.73 2.70 15.25
C LEU A 100 -2.94 3.67 16.42
N ILE A 101 -2.80 4.98 16.20
CA ILE A 101 -3.03 6.02 17.21
C ILE A 101 -4.51 6.07 17.61
N GLU A 102 -5.44 6.06 16.66
CA GLU A 102 -6.88 6.06 16.95
C GLU A 102 -7.28 4.87 17.81
N ASN A 103 -6.68 3.72 17.55
CA ASN A 103 -6.96 2.44 18.21
C ASN A 103 -6.08 2.13 19.43
N SER A 104 -5.17 3.02 19.80
CA SER A 104 -4.33 2.81 20.98
C SER A 104 -5.09 3.08 22.29
N SER A 105 -4.49 2.63 23.39
CA SER A 105 -4.88 2.91 24.78
C SER A 105 -4.54 4.32 25.27
N LEU A 106 -3.90 5.18 24.45
CA LEU A 106 -3.59 6.56 24.82
C LEU A 106 -4.85 7.38 25.13
N GLU A 107 -4.69 8.38 26.00
CA GLU A 107 -5.76 9.33 26.29
C GLU A 107 -6.07 10.24 25.08
N LYS A 108 -7.30 10.76 25.01
CA LYS A 108 -7.74 11.58 23.86
C LYS A 108 -6.86 12.80 23.62
N SER A 109 -6.39 13.44 24.70
CA SER A 109 -5.47 14.58 24.64
C SER A 109 -4.10 14.20 24.07
N GLU A 110 -3.59 13.01 24.40
CA GLU A 110 -2.29 12.53 23.94
C GLU A 110 -2.33 12.12 22.46
N LYS A 111 -3.45 11.54 22.00
CA LYS A 111 -3.63 11.13 20.61
C LYS A 111 -3.50 12.28 19.60
N ALA A 112 -3.82 13.51 19.99
CA ALA A 112 -3.79 14.66 19.09
C ALA A 112 -2.37 14.99 18.59
N THR A 113 -1.34 14.68 19.38
CA THR A 113 0.07 14.94 19.05
C THR A 113 0.90 13.65 18.99
N ALA A 114 0.26 12.49 19.15
CA ALA A 114 0.94 11.21 19.16
C ALA A 114 1.57 10.91 17.79
N THR A 115 2.72 10.26 17.83
CA THR A 115 3.42 9.72 16.66
C THR A 115 3.56 8.21 16.81
N ILE A 116 4.06 7.53 15.76
CA ILE A 116 4.41 6.11 15.89
C ILE A 116 5.47 5.89 16.99
N GLU A 117 6.38 6.86 17.19
CA GLU A 117 7.44 6.77 18.18
C GLU A 117 6.87 6.92 19.60
N THR A 118 5.84 7.75 19.78
CA THR A 118 5.07 7.82 21.02
C THR A 118 4.51 6.44 21.39
N LEU A 119 3.88 5.76 20.44
CA LEU A 119 3.32 4.42 20.65
C LEU A 119 4.42 3.39 20.95
N LYS A 120 5.54 3.43 20.21
CA LYS A 120 6.68 2.53 20.44
C LYS A 120 7.27 2.72 21.84
N ASN A 121 7.44 3.95 22.30
CA ASN A 121 7.98 4.24 23.63
C ASN A 121 7.08 3.70 24.74
N VAL A 122 5.76 3.87 24.60
CA VAL A 122 4.78 3.32 25.55
C VAL A 122 4.83 1.79 25.57
N PHE A 123 4.85 1.16 24.39
CA PHE A 123 4.92 -0.30 24.29
C PHE A 123 6.23 -0.87 24.84
N ASN A 124 7.36 -0.26 24.48
CA ASN A 124 8.70 -0.67 24.93
C ASN A 124 8.86 -0.47 26.44
N GLY A 125 8.29 0.59 27.01
CA GLY A 125 8.28 0.79 28.47
C GLY A 125 7.50 -0.28 29.22
N LYS A 126 6.45 -0.85 28.60
CA LYS A 126 5.65 -1.94 29.19
C LYS A 126 6.31 -3.32 29.03
N TYR A 127 7.05 -3.54 27.95
CA TYR A 127 7.67 -4.83 27.61
C TYR A 127 9.14 -4.66 27.17
N PRO A 128 10.06 -4.28 28.08
CA PRO A 128 11.41 -3.90 27.71
C PRO A 128 12.26 -5.06 27.17
N GLU A 129 12.15 -6.27 27.74
CA GLU A 129 12.92 -7.42 27.25
C GLU A 129 12.45 -7.88 25.86
N LEU A 130 11.14 -7.81 25.59
CA LEU A 130 10.58 -8.05 24.26
C LEU A 130 11.06 -7.00 23.25
N ALA A 131 11.13 -5.74 23.64
CA ALA A 131 11.62 -4.66 22.78
C ALA A 131 13.10 -4.85 22.40
N ALA A 132 13.92 -5.35 23.33
CA ALA A 132 15.31 -5.70 23.07
C ALA A 132 15.45 -6.89 22.11
N ALA A 133 14.59 -7.91 22.24
CA ALA A 133 14.58 -9.08 21.37
C ALA A 133 14.07 -8.77 19.94
N GLY A 134 13.05 -7.92 19.82
CA GLY A 134 12.44 -7.55 18.55
C GLY A 134 11.69 -8.72 17.87
N GLY A 135 11.62 -8.68 16.54
CA GLY A 135 11.06 -9.76 15.73
C GLY A 135 9.53 -9.85 15.71
N HIS A 136 9.00 -11.02 15.32
CA HIS A 136 7.56 -11.21 15.10
C HIS A 136 6.74 -11.06 16.38
N GLY A 137 7.20 -11.61 17.52
CA GLY A 137 6.51 -11.49 18.81
C GLY A 137 6.35 -10.04 19.25
N TYR A 138 7.40 -9.23 19.08
CA TYR A 138 7.37 -7.79 19.33
C TYR A 138 6.28 -7.10 18.50
N TRP A 139 6.30 -7.29 17.18
CA TRP A 139 5.35 -6.63 16.28
C TRP A 139 3.92 -7.10 16.45
N MET A 140 3.71 -8.39 16.75
CA MET A 140 2.38 -8.92 17.11
C MET A 140 1.83 -8.24 18.37
N GLY A 141 2.67 -8.08 19.39
CA GLY A 141 2.30 -7.35 20.60
C GLY A 141 2.01 -5.87 20.33
N PHE A 142 2.90 -5.20 19.60
CA PHE A 142 2.80 -3.78 19.28
C PHE A 142 1.51 -3.45 18.51
N LEU A 143 1.14 -4.30 17.54
CA LEU A 143 -0.08 -4.13 16.74
C LEU A 143 -1.33 -4.72 17.43
N GLY A 144 -1.16 -5.42 18.56
CA GLY A 144 -2.19 -6.23 19.18
C GLY A 144 -3.43 -5.45 19.61
N GLU A 145 -3.29 -4.21 20.07
CA GLU A 145 -4.42 -3.33 20.40
C GLU A 145 -5.29 -3.03 19.15
N ALA A 146 -4.65 -2.60 18.06
CA ALA A 146 -5.33 -2.25 16.82
C ALA A 146 -5.99 -3.49 16.16
N ILE A 147 -5.30 -4.64 16.21
CA ILE A 147 -5.84 -5.91 15.71
C ILE A 147 -7.03 -6.36 16.57
N SER A 148 -6.90 -6.32 17.90
CA SER A 148 -7.98 -6.74 18.81
C SER A 148 -9.23 -5.89 18.65
N ARG A 149 -9.09 -4.57 18.47
CA ARG A 149 -10.21 -3.70 18.15
C ARG A 149 -10.86 -4.04 16.82
N THR A 150 -10.07 -4.28 15.78
CA THR A 150 -10.58 -4.70 14.46
C THR A 150 -11.36 -6.02 14.56
N LEU A 151 -10.80 -7.01 15.26
CA LEU A 151 -11.45 -8.29 15.49
C LEU A 151 -12.71 -8.15 16.35
N ASN A 152 -12.73 -7.25 17.33
CA ASN A 152 -13.94 -6.94 18.10
C ASN A 152 -15.02 -6.24 17.24
N GLU A 153 -14.66 -5.30 16.37
CA GLU A 153 -15.58 -4.69 15.39
C GLU A 153 -16.21 -5.75 14.47
N TYR A 154 -15.44 -6.77 14.09
CA TYR A 154 -15.92 -7.92 13.30
C TYR A 154 -16.68 -8.96 14.14
N GLY A 155 -16.85 -8.73 15.45
CA GLY A 155 -17.53 -9.62 16.38
C GLY A 155 -16.78 -10.93 16.69
N ALA A 156 -15.48 -10.96 16.38
CA ALA A 156 -14.58 -12.11 16.56
C ALA A 156 -14.06 -12.26 17.99
N LEU A 157 -13.87 -11.13 18.68
CA LEU A 157 -13.45 -11.07 20.09
C LEU A 157 -14.58 -10.47 20.93
N GLY A 158 -14.78 -11.02 22.14
CA GLY A 158 -15.78 -10.53 23.08
C GLY A 158 -15.39 -9.22 23.79
N ARG A 159 -14.12 -8.81 23.69
CA ARG A 159 -13.57 -7.59 24.27
C ARG A 159 -12.70 -6.89 23.23
N SER A 160 -12.65 -5.56 23.30
CA SER A 160 -11.78 -4.73 22.45
C SER A 160 -10.38 -4.55 23.04
N GLN A 161 -10.21 -4.80 24.34
CA GLN A 161 -8.96 -4.61 25.06
C GLN A 161 -7.97 -5.75 24.78
N PHE A 162 -6.74 -5.38 24.47
CA PHE A 162 -5.64 -6.31 24.24
C PHE A 162 -4.87 -6.55 25.54
N GLU A 163 -4.98 -7.77 26.07
CA GLU A 163 -4.38 -8.16 27.35
C GLU A 163 -3.53 -9.43 27.17
N PRO A 164 -2.34 -9.33 26.56
CA PRO A 164 -1.44 -10.48 26.42
C PRO A 164 -0.82 -10.84 27.77
N ILE A 165 -0.53 -12.12 27.99
CA ILE A 165 0.23 -12.58 29.15
C ILE A 165 1.71 -12.46 28.81
N TYR A 166 2.48 -11.76 29.64
CA TYR A 166 3.91 -11.54 29.41
C TYR A 166 4.78 -12.52 30.19
N HIS A 167 5.61 -13.27 29.46
CA HIS A 167 6.59 -14.21 30.00
C HIS A 167 7.98 -13.59 29.89
N ALA A 168 8.39 -12.85 30.92
CA ALA A 168 9.62 -12.06 30.91
C ALA A 168 10.90 -12.90 30.70
N SER A 169 10.97 -14.10 31.28
CA SER A 169 12.10 -15.02 31.13
C SER A 169 12.31 -15.51 29.68
N GLU A 170 11.25 -15.52 28.88
CA GLU A 170 11.26 -15.93 27.47
C GLU A 170 11.23 -14.73 26.52
N ALA A 171 11.14 -13.50 27.06
CA ALA A 171 10.85 -12.29 26.30
C ALA A 171 9.67 -12.49 25.32
N ARG A 172 8.57 -13.08 25.79
CA ARG A 172 7.45 -13.53 24.94
C ARG A 172 6.10 -13.03 25.44
N LEU A 173 5.22 -12.69 24.50
CA LEU A 173 3.80 -12.46 24.77
C LEU A 173 3.00 -13.69 24.35
N GLN A 174 2.17 -14.20 25.25
CA GLN A 174 1.10 -15.12 24.93
C GLN A 174 -0.12 -14.31 24.53
N ILE A 175 -0.49 -14.43 23.25
CA ILE A 175 -1.49 -13.62 22.56
C ILE A 175 -2.70 -14.50 22.22
N ASP A 176 -3.89 -13.91 22.11
CA ASP A 176 -5.08 -14.61 21.63
C ASP A 176 -4.83 -15.21 20.23
N PRO A 177 -5.10 -16.51 20.01
CA PRO A 177 -4.83 -17.16 18.72
C PRO A 177 -5.46 -16.47 17.50
N LYS A 178 -6.59 -15.76 17.67
CA LYS A 178 -7.23 -15.01 16.58
C LYS A 178 -6.43 -13.77 16.19
N VAL A 179 -5.81 -13.11 17.17
CA VAL A 179 -4.92 -11.97 16.94
C VAL A 179 -3.67 -12.43 16.20
N GLU A 180 -3.09 -13.57 16.61
CA GLU A 180 -1.95 -14.19 15.92
C GLU A 180 -2.29 -14.56 14.47
N LYS A 181 -3.40 -15.30 14.26
CA LYS A 181 -3.89 -15.63 12.91
C LYS A 181 -4.09 -14.38 12.06
N TYR A 182 -4.74 -13.34 12.60
CA TYR A 182 -4.94 -12.09 11.88
C TYR A 182 -3.61 -11.44 11.49
N TYR A 183 -2.64 -11.35 12.41
CA TYR A 183 -1.33 -10.77 12.12
C TYR A 183 -0.66 -11.45 10.93
N HIS A 184 -0.65 -12.79 10.91
CA HIS A 184 0.03 -13.55 9.87
C HIS A 184 -0.71 -13.50 8.53
N TYR A 185 -2.04 -13.66 8.52
CA TYR A 185 -2.84 -13.58 7.31
C TYR A 185 -2.81 -12.17 6.70
N MET A 186 -2.96 -11.12 7.51
CA MET A 186 -3.08 -9.75 7.01
C MET A 186 -1.74 -9.05 6.82
N ARG A 187 -0.62 -9.66 7.23
CA ARG A 187 0.73 -9.10 7.15
C ARG A 187 1.08 -8.47 5.79
N PRO A 188 0.76 -9.10 4.64
CA PRO A 188 1.10 -8.53 3.33
C PRO A 188 0.43 -7.19 3.03
N LEU A 189 -0.65 -6.88 3.74
CA LEU A 189 -1.45 -5.69 3.54
C LEU A 189 -1.13 -4.59 4.58
N PHE A 190 -0.19 -4.83 5.49
CA PHE A 190 0.19 -3.84 6.49
C PHE A 190 0.97 -2.67 5.87
N CYS A 191 0.62 -1.47 6.33
CA CYS A 191 1.29 -0.22 5.99
C CYS A 191 1.86 0.38 7.28
N ASN A 192 2.80 -0.30 7.92
CA ASN A 192 3.46 0.18 9.13
C ASN A 192 4.94 -0.20 9.14
N ILE A 193 5.65 0.25 10.17
CA ILE A 193 7.08 -0.03 10.32
C ILE A 193 7.40 -1.52 10.54
N ALA A 194 6.46 -2.34 11.01
CA ALA A 194 6.65 -3.78 11.16
C ALA A 194 6.73 -4.47 9.80
N ASN A 195 5.82 -4.07 8.91
CA ASN A 195 5.80 -4.53 7.54
C ASN A 195 5.21 -3.44 6.62
N ARG A 196 5.96 -3.12 5.57
CA ARG A 196 5.61 -2.11 4.55
C ARG A 196 5.04 -2.72 3.28
N SER A 197 4.86 -4.06 3.21
CA SER A 197 4.38 -4.76 2.01
C SER A 197 3.07 -4.19 1.45
N GLY A 198 2.23 -3.59 2.29
CA GLY A 198 0.96 -2.99 1.88
C GLY A 198 1.10 -1.62 1.22
N VAL A 199 2.23 -0.92 1.34
CA VAL A 199 2.40 0.47 0.87
C VAL A 199 2.11 0.58 -0.63
N ARG A 200 2.77 -0.24 -1.45
CA ARG A 200 2.52 -0.29 -2.91
C ARG A 200 1.07 -0.61 -3.25
N ASN A 201 0.45 -1.53 -2.51
CA ASN A 201 -0.93 -1.93 -2.75
C ASN A 201 -1.90 -0.79 -2.42
N ASN A 202 -1.63 -0.07 -1.33
CA ASN A 202 -2.44 1.06 -0.89
C ASN A 202 -2.41 2.21 -1.90
N ILE A 203 -1.25 2.50 -2.52
CA ILE A 203 -1.15 3.51 -3.59
C ILE A 203 -2.12 3.19 -4.74
N TYR A 204 -2.12 1.97 -5.27
CA TYR A 204 -3.02 1.60 -6.38
C TYR A 204 -4.50 1.48 -5.97
N ILE A 205 -4.79 1.09 -4.72
CA ILE A 205 -6.15 1.12 -4.18
C ILE A 205 -6.67 2.56 -4.08
N ASP A 206 -5.81 3.50 -3.70
CA ASP A 206 -6.19 4.92 -3.64
C ASP A 206 -6.44 5.48 -5.05
N ILE A 207 -5.66 5.09 -6.05
CA ILE A 207 -5.94 5.40 -7.46
C ILE A 207 -7.29 4.81 -7.89
N ASN A 208 -7.58 3.55 -7.54
CA ASN A 208 -8.86 2.92 -7.83
C ASN A 208 -10.04 3.66 -7.19
N ASN A 209 -9.88 4.12 -5.95
CA ASN A 209 -10.91 4.89 -5.26
C ASN A 209 -11.10 6.28 -5.89
N PHE A 210 -10.00 6.93 -6.30
CA PHE A 210 -10.04 8.21 -6.98
C PHE A 210 -10.80 8.13 -8.32
N LEU A 211 -10.56 7.07 -9.11
CA LEU A 211 -11.28 6.77 -10.36
C LEU A 211 -12.81 6.69 -10.19
N LYS A 212 -13.28 6.12 -9.07
CA LYS A 212 -14.72 5.93 -8.79
C LYS A 212 -15.48 7.23 -8.52
N HIS A 213 -14.79 8.34 -8.25
CA HIS A 213 -15.39 9.62 -7.87
C HIS A 213 -15.33 10.69 -8.98
N ASN A 214 -15.29 10.26 -10.26
CA ASN A 214 -15.43 11.11 -11.46
C ASN A 214 -14.29 12.09 -11.76
N ALA A 215 -13.09 11.87 -11.22
CA ALA A 215 -11.87 12.38 -11.80
C ALA A 215 -11.16 11.19 -12.45
N VAL A 216 -11.15 11.12 -13.78
CA VAL A 216 -10.34 10.12 -14.48
C VAL A 216 -8.88 10.59 -14.38
N PRO A 217 -7.99 9.96 -13.59
CA PRO A 217 -6.57 10.09 -13.83
C PRO A 217 -6.35 9.56 -15.24
N TYR A 218 -5.94 10.46 -16.13
CA TYR A 218 -5.64 10.06 -17.48
C TYR A 218 -4.41 9.18 -17.43
N LEU A 219 -4.46 8.02 -18.09
CA LEU A 219 -3.23 7.39 -18.53
C LEU A 219 -2.51 8.39 -19.44
N SER A 220 -1.48 9.03 -18.89
CA SER A 220 -0.63 9.94 -19.64
C SER A 220 0.62 9.20 -20.08
N THR A 221 1.02 9.41 -21.33
CA THR A 221 2.26 8.86 -21.86
C THR A 221 3.29 9.97 -21.88
N HIS A 222 4.41 9.75 -21.20
CA HIS A 222 5.51 10.70 -21.10
C HIS A 222 6.75 10.12 -21.78
N ARG A 223 7.37 10.92 -22.65
CA ARG A 223 8.69 10.62 -23.21
C ARG A 223 9.73 11.26 -22.31
N GLU A 224 10.50 10.42 -21.65
CA GLU A 224 11.60 10.83 -20.78
C GLU A 224 12.92 10.68 -21.52
N SER A 225 13.81 11.66 -21.33
CA SER A 225 15.12 11.70 -21.98
C SER A 225 16.20 11.53 -20.92
N PHE A 226 17.00 10.49 -21.09
CA PHE A 226 18.22 10.21 -20.34
C PHE A 226 19.42 10.47 -21.26
N GLU A 227 20.64 10.52 -20.71
CA GLU A 227 21.84 10.98 -21.44
C GLU A 227 22.02 10.29 -22.80
N ASP A 228 21.78 8.98 -22.89
CA ASP A 228 21.96 8.18 -24.12
C ASP A 228 20.68 7.50 -24.64
N GLU A 229 19.53 7.69 -23.98
CA GLU A 229 18.30 6.98 -24.36
C GLU A 229 17.01 7.79 -24.11
N HIS A 230 15.99 7.49 -24.90
CA HIS A 230 14.64 7.92 -24.63
C HIS A 230 13.79 6.73 -24.20
N ARG A 231 13.07 6.89 -23.09
CA ARG A 231 12.11 5.90 -22.61
C ARG A 231 10.71 6.48 -22.61
N ILE A 232 9.73 5.61 -22.81
CA ILE A 232 8.32 5.96 -22.74
C ILE A 232 7.74 5.32 -21.50
N PHE A 233 7.14 6.15 -20.66
CA PHE A 233 6.43 5.71 -19.48
C PHE A 233 4.95 6.03 -19.62
N SER A 234 4.13 5.14 -19.07
CA SER A 234 2.70 5.34 -18.92
C SER A 234 2.43 5.59 -17.45
N TYR A 235 1.80 6.71 -17.13
CA TYR A 235 1.52 7.11 -15.76
C TYR A 235 0.02 7.26 -15.52
N PHE A 236 -0.43 6.98 -14.31
CA PHE A 236 -1.67 7.55 -13.79
C PHE A 236 -1.37 8.98 -13.35
N GLU A 237 -1.98 9.97 -14.02
CA GLU A 237 -1.77 11.38 -13.70
C GLU A 237 -2.83 11.90 -12.73
N ILE A 238 -2.38 12.44 -11.59
CA ILE A 238 -3.23 13.16 -10.64
C ILE A 238 -2.81 14.62 -10.61
N LYS A 239 -3.66 15.49 -11.15
CA LYS A 239 -3.50 16.95 -11.01
C LYS A 239 -3.66 17.36 -9.56
N HIS A 240 -2.80 18.25 -9.07
CA HIS A 240 -2.81 18.67 -7.66
C HIS A 240 -4.11 19.41 -7.29
N THR A 241 -4.79 20.01 -8.26
CA THR A 241 -6.14 20.59 -8.10
C THR A 241 -7.20 19.55 -7.71
N HIS A 242 -6.95 18.26 -7.96
CA HIS A 242 -7.86 17.17 -7.64
C HIS A 242 -7.51 16.46 -6.32
N ARG A 243 -6.52 16.96 -5.56
CA ARG A 243 -6.02 16.31 -4.33
C ARG A 243 -7.10 16.03 -3.28
N ASP A 244 -8.18 16.80 -3.26
CA ASP A 244 -9.26 16.65 -2.27
C ASP A 244 -10.16 15.45 -2.54
N PHE A 245 -10.14 14.89 -3.76
CA PHE A 245 -10.83 13.64 -4.09
C PHE A 245 -10.06 12.39 -3.64
N LEU A 246 -8.81 12.55 -3.21
CA LEU A 246 -8.05 11.45 -2.60
C LEU A 246 -8.45 11.26 -1.14
N LYS A 247 -8.53 10.00 -0.71
CA LYS A 247 -8.64 9.65 0.71
C LYS A 247 -7.34 9.99 1.43
N ASP A 248 -7.44 10.29 2.72
CA ASP A 248 -6.25 10.51 3.54
C ASP A 248 -5.39 9.24 3.56
N GLY A 249 -4.10 9.38 3.26
CA GLY A 249 -3.19 8.26 3.04
C GLY A 249 -1.93 8.70 2.30
N ILE A 250 -1.06 7.73 2.03
CA ILE A 250 0.28 7.93 1.46
C ILE A 250 0.21 8.74 0.17
N LEU A 251 -0.69 8.38 -0.76
CA LEU A 251 -0.79 9.05 -2.05
C LEU A 251 -1.26 10.50 -1.92
N LYS A 252 -2.23 10.79 -1.05
CA LYS A 252 -2.71 12.16 -0.82
C LYS A 252 -1.64 13.02 -0.20
N ASP A 253 -0.86 12.48 0.73
CA ASP A 253 0.24 13.21 1.36
C ASP A 253 1.31 13.57 0.33
N VAL A 254 1.70 12.64 -0.54
CA VAL A 254 2.63 12.92 -1.67
C VAL A 254 2.09 14.00 -2.60
N VAL A 255 0.79 13.96 -2.94
CA VAL A 255 0.16 14.97 -3.80
C VAL A 255 0.14 16.34 -3.12
N LYS A 256 -0.12 16.39 -1.80
CA LYS A 256 -0.18 17.62 -1.00
C LYS A 256 1.17 18.28 -0.76
N THR A 257 2.22 17.51 -0.53
CA THR A 257 3.59 18.03 -0.37
C THR A 257 3.96 18.88 -1.58
N SER A 258 4.55 20.06 -1.35
CA SER A 258 4.92 20.95 -2.45
C SER A 258 6.11 20.38 -3.25
N PHE A 259 6.26 20.79 -4.51
CA PHE A 259 7.42 20.39 -5.32
C PHE A 259 8.74 20.79 -4.64
N LYS A 260 8.83 22.01 -4.11
CA LYS A 260 10.02 22.54 -3.42
C LYS A 260 10.37 21.75 -2.17
N GLU A 261 9.37 21.47 -1.33
CA GLU A 261 9.57 20.69 -0.10
C GLU A 261 10.06 19.27 -0.42
N LEU A 262 9.40 18.59 -1.37
CA LEU A 262 9.84 17.25 -1.77
C LEU A 262 11.25 17.29 -2.38
N LYS A 263 11.55 18.28 -3.23
CA LYS A 263 12.89 18.45 -3.81
C LYS A 263 13.97 18.54 -2.75
N THR A 264 13.77 19.37 -1.72
CA THR A 264 14.71 19.51 -0.61
C THR A 264 14.89 18.20 0.16
N ASP A 265 13.81 17.46 0.38
CA ASP A 265 13.87 16.14 1.02
C ASP A 265 14.63 15.12 0.16
N LEU A 266 14.42 15.09 -1.16
CA LEU A 266 15.14 14.20 -2.08
C LEU A 266 16.62 14.59 -2.21
N GLU A 267 16.94 15.88 -2.23
CA GLU A 267 18.31 16.42 -2.20
C GLU A 267 19.05 15.92 -0.95
N ALA A 268 18.43 16.06 0.22
CA ALA A 268 18.99 15.58 1.48
C ALA A 268 19.16 14.04 1.47
N LYS A 269 18.20 13.31 0.91
CA LYS A 269 18.27 11.85 0.79
C LYS A 269 19.41 11.40 -0.11
N HIS A 270 19.58 12.06 -1.26
CA HIS A 270 20.70 11.82 -2.17
C HIS A 270 22.05 12.10 -1.50
N ALA A 271 22.18 13.24 -0.81
CA ALA A 271 23.39 13.60 -0.08
C ALA A 271 23.74 12.62 1.06
N SER A 272 22.73 11.99 1.68
CA SER A 272 22.94 10.98 2.71
C SER A 272 23.45 9.63 2.19
N GLY A 273 23.40 9.43 0.87
CA GLY A 273 23.81 8.20 0.20
C GLY A 273 22.79 7.06 0.33
N LYS A 274 23.02 5.98 -0.43
CA LYS A 274 22.10 4.82 -0.51
C LYS A 274 21.81 4.15 0.82
N TYR A 275 22.77 4.16 1.73
CA TYR A 275 22.65 3.57 3.07
C TYR A 275 22.46 4.62 4.17
N GLY A 276 22.16 5.87 3.79
CA GLY A 276 21.92 6.96 4.72
C GLY A 276 20.69 6.70 5.60
N ALA A 277 20.78 7.10 6.87
CA ALA A 277 19.68 7.00 7.83
C ALA A 277 18.68 8.16 7.73
N TYR A 278 18.82 9.05 6.73
CA TYR A 278 17.95 10.19 6.58
C TYR A 278 16.53 9.75 6.24
N LEU A 279 15.57 10.22 7.04
CA LEU A 279 14.14 10.09 6.79
C LEU A 279 13.57 11.45 6.42
N CYS A 280 12.93 11.52 5.26
CA CYS A 280 12.24 12.72 4.79
C CYS A 280 11.02 13.05 5.66
N GLY A 281 10.44 14.24 5.47
CA GLY A 281 9.27 14.69 6.24
C GLY A 281 8.10 13.71 6.14
N LEU A 282 7.82 13.21 4.93
CA LEU A 282 6.77 12.23 4.67
C LEU A 282 7.01 10.90 5.39
N GLU A 283 8.21 10.33 5.34
CA GLU A 283 8.54 9.07 6.00
C GLU A 283 8.38 9.15 7.53
N LYS A 284 8.77 10.29 8.11
CA LYS A 284 8.58 10.58 9.53
C LYS A 284 7.09 10.68 9.88
N ALA A 285 6.32 11.41 9.08
CA ALA A 285 4.88 11.56 9.29
C ALA A 285 4.13 10.22 9.20
N TRP A 286 4.48 9.40 8.20
CA TRP A 286 3.88 8.08 8.03
C TRP A 286 4.33 7.08 9.09
N GLY A 287 5.50 7.30 9.71
CA GLY A 287 6.04 6.38 10.70
C GLY A 287 6.41 5.02 10.10
N LEU A 288 6.74 4.98 8.80
CA LEU A 288 7.02 3.76 8.07
C LEU A 288 8.51 3.39 8.11
N GLY A 289 9.40 4.33 8.41
CA GLY A 289 10.85 4.20 8.18
C GLY A 289 11.21 4.50 6.72
N PRO A 290 12.38 4.06 6.20
CA PRO A 290 12.83 4.46 4.87
C PRO A 290 12.04 3.76 3.75
N VAL A 291 10.91 4.34 3.33
CA VAL A 291 10.04 3.85 2.24
C VAL A 291 10.13 4.70 0.99
N LEU A 292 10.53 5.96 1.11
CA LEU A 292 10.80 6.79 -0.05
C LEU A 292 12.23 6.47 -0.51
N ASP A 293 12.48 6.29 -1.80
CA ASP A 293 13.85 6.06 -2.30
C ASP A 293 14.10 6.82 -3.60
N ILE A 294 15.35 6.88 -4.03
CA ILE A 294 15.76 7.51 -5.28
C ILE A 294 16.60 6.56 -6.12
N ASP A 295 16.60 6.77 -7.43
CA ASP A 295 17.57 6.13 -8.29
C ASP A 295 18.92 6.85 -8.15
N PHE A 296 19.88 6.23 -7.48
CA PHE A 296 21.22 6.81 -7.32
C PHE A 296 22.05 6.80 -8.61
N VAL A 297 21.62 6.08 -9.65
CA VAL A 297 22.28 6.05 -10.96
C VAL A 297 21.72 7.15 -11.85
N ASN A 298 20.38 7.23 -11.96
CA ASN A 298 19.70 8.17 -12.85
C ASN A 298 19.36 9.52 -12.18
N GLY A 299 19.51 9.60 -10.85
CA GLY A 299 19.16 10.77 -10.06
C GLY A 299 17.68 10.84 -9.70
N TYR A 300 17.29 11.97 -9.11
CA TYR A 300 15.93 12.22 -8.60
C TYR A 300 15.27 13.45 -9.24
N ILE A 301 15.93 14.11 -10.19
CA ILE A 301 15.44 15.33 -10.83
C ILE A 301 15.79 15.33 -12.32
N SER A 302 14.84 15.76 -13.15
CA SER A 302 15.04 15.92 -14.60
C SER A 302 16.10 16.98 -14.92
N PRO A 303 16.74 16.93 -16.10
CA PRO A 303 17.73 17.92 -16.53
C PRO A 303 17.20 19.36 -16.56
N ASP A 304 15.92 19.54 -16.92
CA ASP A 304 15.23 20.83 -16.93
C ASP A 304 14.75 21.29 -15.55
N LYS A 305 14.96 20.47 -14.52
CA LYS A 305 14.63 20.69 -13.10
C LYS A 305 13.12 20.85 -12.81
N ASN A 306 12.25 20.42 -13.73
CA ASN A 306 10.80 20.56 -13.60
C ASN A 306 10.10 19.30 -13.08
N THR A 307 10.77 18.16 -13.06
CA THR A 307 10.21 16.88 -12.63
C THR A 307 11.13 16.22 -11.61
N LEU A 308 10.55 15.80 -10.49
CA LEU A 308 11.23 14.94 -9.51
C LEU A 308 10.85 13.49 -9.78
N TYR A 309 11.80 12.58 -9.68
CA TYR A 309 11.59 11.13 -9.76
C TYR A 309 12.01 10.48 -8.45
N PHE A 310 11.17 9.60 -7.93
CA PHE A 310 11.41 8.91 -6.67
C PHE A 310 10.56 7.64 -6.61
N PHE A 311 10.89 6.76 -5.68
CA PHE A 311 10.13 5.57 -5.37
C PHE A 311 9.42 5.73 -4.04
N VAL A 312 8.21 5.19 -3.93
CA VAL A 312 7.57 4.91 -2.63
C VAL A 312 7.37 3.40 -2.55
N ASP A 313 8.08 2.75 -1.63
CA ASP A 313 8.38 1.33 -1.65
C ASP A 313 9.02 0.95 -3.00
N THR A 314 8.30 0.23 -3.87
CA THR A 314 8.76 -0.12 -5.22
C THR A 314 8.00 0.58 -6.33
N VAL A 315 7.18 1.58 -5.98
CA VAL A 315 6.34 2.31 -6.94
C VAL A 315 7.07 3.54 -7.42
N LEU A 316 7.37 3.63 -8.72
CA LEU A 316 7.94 4.82 -9.34
C LEU A 316 6.89 5.92 -9.40
N LEU A 317 7.23 7.07 -8.84
CA LEU A 317 6.45 8.29 -8.91
C LEU A 317 7.30 9.39 -9.55
N ALA A 318 6.63 10.25 -10.31
CA ALA A 318 7.17 11.53 -10.72
C ALA A 318 6.29 12.68 -10.22
N LYS A 319 6.89 13.81 -9.87
CA LYS A 319 6.17 14.99 -9.40
C LYS A 319 6.63 16.24 -10.13
N THR A 320 5.67 16.99 -10.65
CA THR A 320 5.86 18.33 -11.20
C THR A 320 5.23 19.37 -10.27
N GLU A 321 5.30 20.65 -10.62
CA GLU A 321 4.61 21.72 -9.89
C GLU A 321 3.06 21.61 -9.93
N SER A 322 2.49 20.83 -10.86
CA SER A 322 1.03 20.77 -11.08
C SER A 322 0.43 19.38 -11.01
N ALA A 323 1.23 18.32 -11.11
CA ALA A 323 0.75 16.94 -11.13
C ALA A 323 1.69 15.97 -10.41
N THR A 324 1.12 14.84 -10.01
CA THR A 324 1.85 13.65 -9.56
C THR A 324 1.51 12.51 -10.51
N LEU A 325 2.55 11.88 -11.04
CA LEU A 325 2.51 10.80 -12.00
C LEU A 325 2.89 9.51 -11.27
N ILE A 326 2.07 8.46 -11.37
CA ILE A 326 2.32 7.17 -10.71
C ILE A 326 2.47 6.12 -11.79
N ASP A 327 3.58 5.36 -11.80
CA ASP A 327 3.86 4.43 -12.89
C ASP A 327 2.73 3.42 -13.05
N ALA A 328 2.15 3.39 -14.25
CA ALA A 328 1.05 2.51 -14.59
C ALA A 328 1.56 1.22 -15.24
N HIS A 329 2.87 0.99 -15.38
CA HIS A 329 3.39 -0.17 -16.10
C HIS A 329 4.19 -1.12 -15.19
N GLY A 330 5.50 -0.89 -15.06
CA GLY A 330 6.42 -1.81 -14.41
C GLY A 330 6.15 -1.97 -12.92
N SER A 331 5.99 -0.86 -12.20
CA SER A 331 5.64 -0.83 -10.78
C SER A 331 4.27 -1.42 -10.52
N LEU A 332 3.28 -1.21 -11.42
CA LEU A 332 1.96 -1.82 -11.30
C LEU A 332 2.06 -3.35 -11.41
N LEU A 333 2.77 -3.85 -12.43
CA LEU A 333 2.99 -5.28 -12.61
C LEU A 333 3.67 -5.92 -11.40
N GLN A 334 4.76 -5.31 -10.93
CA GLN A 334 5.48 -5.80 -9.77
C GLN A 334 4.59 -5.87 -8.54
N SER A 335 3.73 -4.87 -8.35
CA SER A 335 2.79 -4.83 -7.23
C SER A 335 1.73 -5.92 -7.34
N LEU A 336 1.14 -6.14 -8.53
CA LEU A 336 0.17 -7.21 -8.77
C LEU A 336 0.80 -8.60 -8.55
N GLN A 337 2.01 -8.83 -9.08
CA GLN A 337 2.72 -10.10 -8.90
C GLN A 337 3.11 -10.35 -7.45
N ALA A 338 3.57 -9.32 -6.74
CA ALA A 338 3.88 -9.43 -5.32
C ALA A 338 2.62 -9.75 -4.51
N LEU A 339 1.52 -9.04 -4.75
CA LEU A 339 0.23 -9.28 -4.10
C LEU A 339 -0.26 -10.72 -4.32
N ALA A 340 -0.22 -11.21 -5.56
CA ALA A 340 -0.64 -12.58 -5.88
C ALA A 340 0.21 -13.62 -5.11
N ARG A 341 1.55 -13.47 -5.12
CA ARG A 341 2.45 -14.36 -4.37
C ARG A 341 2.20 -14.32 -2.86
N ASP A 342 1.97 -13.13 -2.31
CA ASP A 342 1.74 -12.94 -0.88
C ASP A 342 0.39 -13.53 -0.44
N ILE A 343 -0.67 -13.35 -1.25
CA ILE A 343 -1.98 -13.96 -1.04
C ILE A 343 -1.88 -15.48 -1.11
N ASP A 344 -1.23 -16.03 -2.14
CA ASP A 344 -1.04 -17.48 -2.27
C ASP A 344 -0.31 -18.08 -1.07
N ARG A 345 0.72 -17.39 -0.57
CA ARG A 345 1.42 -17.81 0.65
C ARG A 345 0.49 -17.78 1.85
N GLY A 346 -0.27 -16.70 2.01
CA GLY A 346 -1.19 -16.54 3.13
C GLY A 346 -2.34 -17.55 3.11
N LEU A 347 -2.84 -17.94 1.94
CA LEU A 347 -3.86 -18.98 1.82
C LEU A 347 -3.36 -20.36 2.28
N LYS A 348 -2.07 -20.64 2.12
CA LYS A 348 -1.41 -21.90 2.49
C LYS A 348 -0.95 -21.97 3.95
N LEU A 349 -1.21 -20.93 4.76
CA LEU A 349 -0.86 -20.97 6.19
C LEU A 349 -1.84 -21.87 6.95
N GLU A 350 -1.28 -22.89 7.61
CA GLU A 350 -1.97 -23.80 8.52
C GLU A 350 -1.72 -23.35 9.97
N PHE A 351 -2.78 -23.32 10.79
CA PHE A 351 -2.76 -22.91 12.20
C PHE A 351 -3.51 -23.86 13.10
#